data_AF-A0A7H8PXZ6-F1
#
_entry.id   AF-A0A7H8PXZ6-F1
#
_cell.length_a   1.000
_cell.length_b   1.000
_cell.length_c   1.000
_cell.angle_alpha   90.00
_cell.angle_beta   90.00
_cell.angle_gamma   90.00
#
_symmetry.space_group_name_H-M   'P 1'
#
loop_
_entity.id
_entity.type
_entity.pdbx_description
1 polymer ?
#
loop_
_entity_poly.entity_id
_entity_poly.type
_entity_poly.pdbx_seq_one_letter_code
_entity_poly.pdbx_strand_id
1 'polypeptide(L)'
;MIVSALIIAATCTIIFYAGLAIARRTQRTLYRSLIRIGAVLVTITAAGVVPSILEVSLATTELAGRYLLFMLIGGALIYKLLLVRFIPLPSERAER
;
A
#
# COMPACT_ATOMS: atom_id res chain seq x y z
N MET A 1 16.53 -16.46 -1.54
CA MET A 1 15.52 -16.53 -0.46
C MET A 1 15.16 -15.14 0.07
N ILE A 2 16.06 -14.41 0.74
CA ILE A 2 15.75 -13.08 1.30
C ILE A 2 15.40 -12.04 0.21
N VAL A 3 16.15 -12.02 -0.89
CA VAL A 3 15.93 -11.08 -2.01
C VAL A 3 14.55 -11.25 -2.62
N SER A 4 14.13 -12.49 -2.90
CA SER A 4 12.80 -12.79 -3.45
C SER A 4 11.68 -12.35 -2.51
N ALA A 5 11.82 -12.59 -1.20
CA ALA A 5 10.86 -12.14 -0.21
C ALA A 5 10.74 -10.61 -0.14
N LEU A 6 11.87 -9.90 -0.23
CA LEU A 6 11.90 -8.44 -0.29
C LEU A 6 11.24 -7.91 -1.56
N ILE A 7 11.46 -8.54 -2.72
CA ILE A 7 10.82 -8.14 -3.98
C ILE A 7 9.30 -8.26 -3.86
N ILE A 8 8.80 -9.41 -3.39
CA ILE A 8 7.36 -9.65 -3.20
C ILE A 8 6.76 -8.60 -2.26
N ALA A 9 7.38 -8.39 -1.10
CA ALA A 9 6.93 -7.43 -0.11
C ALA A 9 6.93 -6.00 -0.65
N ALA A 10 7.99 -5.59 -1.35
CA ALA A 10 8.10 -4.27 -1.95
C ALA A 10 7.04 -4.04 -3.02
N THR A 11 6.83 -5.00 -3.93
CA THR A 11 5.79 -4.91 -4.97
C THR A 11 4.40 -4.74 -4.35
N CYS A 12 4.05 -5.56 -3.36
CA CYS A 12 2.76 -5.47 -2.67
C CYS A 12 2.58 -4.13 -1.94
N THR A 13 3.66 -3.64 -1.31
CA THR A 13 3.69 -2.34 -0.62
C THR A 13 3.47 -1.18 -1.59
N ILE A 14 4.13 -1.19 -2.75
CA ILE A 14 3.99 -0.15 -3.78
C ILE A 14 2.54 -0.10 -4.30
N ILE A 15 1.96 -1.26 -4.62
CA ILE A 15 0.57 -1.37 -5.07
C ILE A 15 -0.39 -0.75 -4.04
N PHE A 16 -0.20 -1.09 -2.75
CA PHE A 16 -1.04 -0.58 -1.67
C PHE A 16 -0.99 0.95 -1.56
N TYR A 17 0.20 1.54 -1.50
CA TYR A 17 0.35 2.99 -1.36
C TYR A 17 -0.04 3.76 -2.63
N ALA A 18 0.16 3.18 -3.81
CA ALA A 18 -0.33 3.76 -5.06
C ALA A 18 -1.86 3.89 -5.04
N GLY A 19 -2.58 2.83 -4.65
CA GLY A 19 -4.03 2.86 -4.49
C GLY A 19 -4.49 3.90 -3.45
N LEU A 20 -3.79 3.99 -2.32
CA LEU A 20 -4.10 4.98 -1.28
C LEU A 20 -3.86 6.43 -1.75
N ALA A 21 -2.79 6.67 -2.53
CA ALA A 21 -2.50 7.96 -3.13
C ALA A 21 -3.58 8.38 -4.15
N ILE A 22 -4.05 7.44 -4.97
CA ILE A 22 -5.16 7.67 -5.92
C ILE A 22 -6.43 8.05 -5.15
N ALA A 23 -6.78 7.29 -4.10
CA ALA A 23 -7.97 7.57 -3.27
C ALA A 23 -7.94 8.97 -2.65
N ARG A 24 -6.75 9.49 -2.29
CA ARG A 24 -6.62 10.86 -1.76
C ARG A 24 -6.93 11.93 -2.80
N ARG A 25 -6.52 11.74 -4.06
CA ARG A 25 -6.79 12.69 -5.14
C ARG A 25 -8.26 12.72 -5.57
N THR A 26 -9.01 11.66 -5.27
CA THR A 26 -10.45 11.57 -5.56
C THR A 26 -11.26 12.49 -4.64
N GLN A 27 -12.04 13.39 -5.24
CA GLN A 27 -12.92 14.36 -4.55
C GLN A 27 -14.23 13.72 -4.05
N ARG A 28 -14.81 12.78 -4.80
CA ARG A 28 -16.06 12.10 -4.44
C ARG A 28 -15.82 11.06 -3.34
N THR A 29 -16.55 11.18 -2.23
CA THR A 29 -16.43 10.33 -1.02
C THR A 29 -16.69 8.85 -1.29
N LEU A 30 -17.70 8.53 -2.10
CA LEU A 30 -18.02 7.16 -2.49
C LEU A 30 -16.88 6.50 -3.28
N TYR A 31 -16.38 7.18 -4.32
CA TYR A 31 -15.28 6.69 -5.14
C TYR A 31 -13.98 6.56 -4.33
N ARG A 32 -13.69 7.51 -3.44
CA ARG A 32 -12.55 7.43 -2.52
C ARG A 32 -12.61 6.16 -1.66
N SER A 33 -13.78 5.82 -1.13
CA SER A 33 -13.98 4.63 -0.29
C SER A 33 -13.82 3.34 -1.12
N LEU A 34 -14.42 3.30 -2.31
CA LEU A 34 -14.27 2.19 -3.26
C LEU A 34 -12.81 1.96 -3.66
N ILE A 35 -12.05 3.03 -3.92
CA ILE A 35 -10.62 2.92 -4.29
C ILE A 35 -9.80 2.38 -3.12
N ARG A 36 -10.09 2.77 -1.88
CA ARG A 36 -9.41 2.21 -0.69
C ARG A 36 -9.66 0.72 -0.53
N ILE A 37 -10.92 0.31 -0.64
CA ILE A 37 -11.31 -1.11 -0.56
C ILE A 37 -10.68 -1.90 -1.73
N GLY A 38 -10.73 -1.33 -2.93
CA GLY A 38 -10.09 -1.88 -4.12
C GLY A 38 -8.58 -2.05 -3.96
N ALA A 39 -7.88 -1.05 -3.41
CA ALA A 39 -6.45 -1.13 -3.15
C ALA A 39 -6.10 -2.30 -2.21
N VAL A 40 -6.87 -2.47 -1.12
CA VAL A 40 -6.71 -3.61 -0.19
C VAL A 40 -6.90 -4.93 -0.93
N LEU A 41 -7.98 -5.06 -1.71
CA LEU A 41 -8.27 -6.26 -2.51
C LEU A 41 -7.15 -6.59 -3.49
N VAL A 42 -6.66 -5.60 -4.26
CA VAL A 42 -5.57 -5.80 -5.21
C VAL A 42 -4.29 -6.23 -4.49
N THR A 43 -3.98 -5.65 -3.32
CA THR A 43 -2.81 -6.06 -2.53
C THR A 43 -2.93 -7.51 -2.04
N ILE A 44 -4.11 -7.95 -1.59
CA ILE A 44 -4.34 -9.35 -1.19
C ILE A 44 -4.16 -10.29 -2.37
N THR A 45 -4.74 -9.96 -3.53
CA THR A 45 -4.57 -10.76 -4.75
C THR A 45 -3.10 -10.80 -5.19
N ALA A 46 -2.40 -9.68 -5.16
CA ALA A 46 -0.97 -9.61 -5.48
C ALA A 46 -0.12 -10.45 -4.52
N ALA A 47 -0.46 -10.48 -3.23
CA ALA A 47 0.23 -11.31 -2.25
C ALA A 47 0.11 -12.82 -2.53
N GLY A 48 -0.92 -13.28 -3.26
CA GLY A 48 -1.04 -14.66 -3.73
C GLY A 48 -0.42 -14.90 -5.11
N VAL A 49 -0.62 -13.97 -6.04
CA VAL A 49 -0.19 -14.10 -7.45
C VAL A 49 1.32 -13.94 -7.61
N VAL A 50 1.93 -12.93 -6.97
CA VAL A 50 3.35 -12.62 -7.16
C VAL A 50 4.26 -13.78 -6.67
N PRO A 51 4.03 -14.41 -5.51
CA PRO A 51 4.81 -15.59 -5.11
C PRO A 51 4.62 -16.78 -6.05
N SER A 52 3.40 -16.96 -6.58
CA SER A 52 3.09 -18.06 -7.51
C SER A 52 3.84 -17.89 -8.84
N ILE A 53 3.92 -16.67 -9.38
CA ILE A 53 4.68 -16.37 -10.60
C ILE A 53 6.19 -16.57 -10.40
N LEU A 54 6.69 -16.26 -9.21
CA LEU A 54 8.12 -16.37 -8.88
C LEU A 54 8.52 -17.79 -8.43
N GLU A 55 7.59 -18.75 -8.43
CA GLU A 55 7.80 -20.15 -8.01
C GLU A 55 8.54 -20.27 -6.67
N VAL A 56 8.24 -19.37 -5.73
CA VAL A 56 8.94 -19.32 -4.44
C VAL A 56 8.35 -20.29 -3.43
N SER A 57 9.23 -20.83 -2.56
CA SER A 57 8.82 -21.73 -1.49
C SER A 57 7.90 -21.07 -0.46
N LEU A 58 7.10 -21.89 0.23
CA LEU A 58 6.19 -21.43 1.29
C LEU A 58 6.91 -20.60 2.37
N ALA A 59 8.12 -21.02 2.76
CA ALA A 59 8.96 -20.31 3.73
C ALA A 59 9.36 -18.91 3.24
N THR A 60 9.59 -18.74 1.93
CA THR A 60 9.92 -17.44 1.33
C THR A 60 8.67 -16.54 1.28
N THR A 61 7.50 -17.11 1.01
CA THR A 61 6.22 -16.40 1.04
C THR A 61 5.85 -15.94 2.45
N GLU A 62 6.06 -16.78 3.46
CA GLU A 62 5.83 -16.40 4.86
C GLU A 62 6.76 -15.25 5.27
N LEU A 63 8.04 -15.33 4.91
CA LEU A 63 9.01 -14.27 5.14
C LEU A 63 8.60 -12.96 4.42
N ALA A 64 8.11 -13.06 3.19
CA ALA A 64 7.60 -11.92 2.43
C ALA A 64 6.39 -11.27 3.11
N GLY A 65 5.49 -12.07 3.68
CA GLY A 65 4.35 -11.57 4.46
C GLY A 65 4.79 -10.77 5.69
N ARG A 66 5.81 -11.25 6.42
CA ARG A 66 6.40 -10.53 7.55
C ARG A 66 7.01 -9.19 7.10
N TYR A 67 7.81 -9.20 6.03
CA TYR A 67 8.39 -7.99 5.47
C TYR A 67 7.33 -7.00 4.97
N LEU A 68 6.28 -7.49 4.33
CA LEU A 68 5.15 -6.68 3.89
C LEU A 68 4.50 -5.96 5.08
N LEU A 69 4.24 -6.66 6.19
CA LEU A 69 3.68 -6.05 7.40
C LEU A 69 4.57 -4.91 7.92
N PHE A 70 5.88 -5.16 8.07
CA PHE A 70 6.82 -4.13 8.52
C PHE A 70 6.90 -2.95 7.53
N MET A 71 6.89 -3.22 6.23
CA MET A 71 6.90 -2.19 5.18
C MET A 71 5.60 -1.38 5.15
N LEU A 72 4.44 -1.97 5.45
CA LEU A 72 3.18 -1.24 5.59
C LEU A 72 3.15 -0.38 6.85
N ILE A 73 3.74 -0.84 7.96
CA ILE A 73 3.83 -0.02 9.18
C ILE A 73 4.80 1.15 8.96
N GLY A 74 6.02 0.85 8.50
CA GLY A 74 7.03 1.86 8.21
C GLY A 74 6.60 2.83 7.10
N GLY A 75 5.97 2.30 6.06
CA GLY A 75 5.38 3.09 4.99
C GLY A 75 4.25 3.98 5.50
N ALA A 76 3.44 3.55 6.48
CA ALA A 76 2.35 4.37 7.02
C ALA A 76 2.90 5.53 7.84
N LEU A 77 3.98 5.30 8.59
CA LEU A 77 4.75 6.34 9.28
C LEU A 77 5.31 7.36 8.29
N ILE A 78 6.01 6.91 7.25
CA ILE A 78 6.57 7.78 6.20
C ILE A 78 5.46 8.53 5.47
N TYR A 79 4.39 7.84 5.07
CA TYR A 79 3.23 8.41 4.42
C TYR A 79 2.64 9.52 5.30
N LYS A 80 2.39 9.24 6.59
CA LYS A 80 1.87 10.24 7.54
C LYS A 80 2.83 11.43 7.71
N LEU A 81 4.14 11.20 7.86
CA LEU A 81 5.15 12.24 8.03
C LEU A 81 5.32 13.13 6.79
N LEU A 82 5.39 12.53 5.60
CA LEU A 82 5.48 13.26 4.34
C LEU A 82 4.18 14.03 4.05
N LEU A 83 3.02 13.47 4.41
CA LEU A 83 1.74 14.14 4.23
C LEU A 83 1.54 15.33 5.17
N VAL A 84 2.05 15.27 6.40
CA VAL A 84 2.08 16.42 7.31
C VAL A 84 2.96 17.55 6.77
N ARG A 85 4.02 17.21 6.01
CA ARG A 85 4.99 18.20 5.50
C ARG A 85 4.63 18.79 4.12
N PHE A 86 3.89 18.09 3.27
CA PHE A 86 3.74 18.47 1.86
C PHE A 86 2.30 18.70 1.36
N ILE A 87 1.25 18.43 2.15
CA ILE A 87 -0.14 18.61 1.69
C ILE A 87 -0.97 19.29 2.79
N PRO A 88 -1.39 20.55 2.64
CA PRO A 88 -2.35 21.15 3.56
C PRO A 88 -3.63 20.29 3.59
N LEU A 89 -4.06 19.93 4.80
CA LEU A 89 -5.31 19.22 5.02
C LEU A 89 -6.47 20.05 4.43
N PRO A 90 -7.48 19.45 3.80
CA PRO A 90 -8.65 20.18 3.33
C PRO A 90 -9.52 20.59 4.52
N SER A 91 -9.05 21.60 5.24
CA SER A 91 -9.82 22.49 6.13
C SER A 91 -9.40 23.96 5.99
N GLU A 92 -8.51 24.30 5.05
CA GLU A 92 -8.34 25.70 4.56
C GLU A 92 -9.39 26.08 3.49
N ARG A 93 -10.57 25.46 3.53
CA ARG A 93 -11.80 25.97 2.89
C ARG A 93 -12.85 26.30 3.95
N ALA A 94 -12.41 26.80 5.10
CA ALA A 94 -13.27 27.66 5.90
C ALA A 94 -13.12 29.08 5.34
N GLU A 95 -14.22 29.62 4.82
CA GLU A 95 -14.45 31.04 4.54
C GLU A 95 -13.69 31.69 3.37
N ARG A 96 -14.34 31.73 2.21
CA ARG A 96 -14.76 32.98 1.53
C ARG A 96 -15.67 32.68 0.35
#